data_AF-A0A7Y9W2Q0-F1
#
_entry.id   AF-A0A7Y9W2Q0-F1
#
_cell.length_a   1.000
_cell.length_b   1.000
_cell.length_c   1.000
_cell.angle_alpha   90.00
_cell.angle_beta   90.00
_cell.angle_gamma   90.00
#
_symmetry.space_group_name_H-M   'P 1'
#
loop_
_entity.id
_entity.type
_entity.pdbx_description
1 polymer ?
#
loop_
_entity_poly.entity_id
_entity_poly.type
_entity_poly.pdbx_seq_one_letter_code
_entity_poly.pdbx_strand_id
1 'polypeptide(L)'
;MTAKLIDGLALSQTLRADVATRAAALTARGHQPGLAVVLVGDNPASEVYVRNKIKACHDNGLGSSFDRYPADLPEAELLARIDELNRDPRIHGILVQLPLPKHIDSHKVIEAIAPEKDVDGFHVANAGALMTGQPLFRPCTPYGVMKMLAAYEIPLQGANAVVIGRSNIVGKPMALLLLEAGATVTICHSKTRDLAAHTRHADVVVAATGPAQHSDGGNGQAGRGGDRRRHESRRSRQAVRRRRFRGRQGSGRLYHAGAGRRRPDDHHDAAGQHDRSRRARSGRERITLKRKAGGVVFAGK
;
A
#
# COMPACT_ATOMS: atom_id res chain seq x y z
N MET A 1 11.80 13.45 -20.28
CA MET A 1 11.08 13.56 -19.00
C MET A 1 11.41 12.36 -18.13
N THR A 2 11.85 12.61 -16.90
CA THR A 2 12.03 11.61 -15.84
C THR A 2 10.76 11.50 -14.99
N ALA A 3 10.69 10.48 -14.13
CA ALA A 3 9.59 10.33 -13.18
C ALA A 3 9.85 11.17 -11.92
N LYS A 4 8.82 11.81 -11.37
CA LYS A 4 8.84 12.33 -9.99
C LYS A 4 8.66 11.14 -9.05
N LEU A 5 9.45 11.09 -7.97
CA LEU A 5 9.24 10.12 -6.90
C LEU A 5 8.08 10.62 -6.03
N ILE A 6 7.18 9.71 -5.63
CA ILE A 6 6.22 9.96 -4.56
C ILE A 6 6.87 9.42 -3.29
N ASP A 7 7.29 10.33 -2.42
CA ASP A 7 7.86 10.01 -1.11
C ASP A 7 6.73 9.82 -0.08
N GLY A 8 6.31 8.57 0.08
CA GLY A 8 5.33 8.18 1.09
C GLY A 8 5.87 8.21 2.53
N LEU A 9 7.19 8.21 2.73
CA LEU A 9 7.78 8.31 4.07
C LEU A 9 7.70 9.75 4.58
N ALA A 10 8.10 10.72 3.76
CA ALA A 10 7.96 12.14 4.07
C ALA A 10 6.48 12.49 4.33
N LEU A 11 5.56 12.05 3.47
CA LEU A 11 4.13 12.26 3.68
C LEU A 11 3.61 11.61 4.98
N SER A 12 4.08 10.39 5.30
CA SER A 12 3.71 9.73 6.56
C SER A 12 4.21 10.48 7.79
N GLN A 13 5.30 11.23 7.72
CA GLN A 13 5.78 12.05 8.83
C GLN A 13 4.87 13.27 9.02
N THR A 14 4.53 13.98 7.93
CA THR A 14 3.58 15.11 7.97
C THR A 14 2.21 14.70 8.52
N LEU A 15 1.65 13.58 8.04
CA LEU A 15 0.34 13.09 8.50
C LEU A 15 0.36 12.66 9.98
N ARG A 16 1.47 12.12 10.48
CA ARG A 16 1.62 11.77 11.90
C ARG A 16 1.68 13.01 12.79
N ALA A 17 2.38 14.06 12.38
CA ALA A 17 2.41 15.33 13.11
C ALA A 17 1.03 16.00 13.25
N ASP A 18 0.19 15.97 12.20
CA ASP A 18 -1.22 16.39 12.28
C ASP A 18 -2.01 15.56 13.29
N VAL A 19 -1.89 14.23 13.20
CA VAL A 19 -2.56 13.29 14.12
C VAL A 19 -2.12 13.53 15.57
N ALA A 20 -0.83 13.77 15.83
CA ALA A 20 -0.32 14.05 17.17
C ALA A 20 -0.90 15.34 17.76
N THR A 21 -0.94 16.42 16.97
CA THR A 21 -1.56 17.70 17.38
C THR A 21 -3.04 17.50 17.75
N ARG A 22 -3.79 16.75 16.94
CA ARG A 22 -5.21 16.48 17.15
C ARG A 22 -5.45 15.53 18.34
N ALA A 23 -4.61 14.51 18.51
CA ALA A 23 -4.67 13.59 19.65
C ALA A 23 -4.36 14.30 20.97
N ALA A 24 -3.39 15.23 21.00
CA ALA A 24 -3.11 16.06 22.16
C ALA A 24 -4.32 16.95 22.53
N ALA A 25 -4.96 17.58 21.55
CA ALA A 25 -6.15 18.41 21.78
C ALA A 25 -7.37 17.62 22.33
N LEU A 26 -7.55 16.37 21.89
CA LEU A 26 -8.57 15.46 22.45
C LEU A 26 -8.19 14.99 23.87
N THR A 27 -6.92 14.64 24.08
CA THR A 27 -6.40 14.19 25.38
C THR A 27 -6.50 15.29 26.44
N ALA A 28 -6.23 16.55 26.09
CA ALA A 28 -6.42 17.71 26.96
C ALA A 28 -7.88 17.93 27.40
N ARG A 29 -8.85 17.38 26.67
CA ARG A 29 -10.28 17.33 27.02
C ARG A 29 -10.67 16.04 27.77
N GLY A 30 -9.71 15.23 28.21
CA GLY A 30 -9.95 13.93 28.85
C GLY A 30 -10.30 12.79 27.90
N HIS A 31 -10.19 12.98 26.58
CA HIS A 31 -10.57 12.00 25.56
C HIS A 31 -9.32 11.48 24.84
N GLN A 32 -8.50 10.64 25.49
CA GLN A 32 -7.32 10.06 24.83
C GLN A 32 -7.75 9.01 23.79
N PRO A 33 -7.40 9.14 22.49
CA PRO A 33 -7.70 8.12 21.51
C PRO A 33 -6.89 6.84 21.79
N GLY A 34 -7.56 5.69 21.76
CA GLY A 34 -6.96 4.39 22.11
C GLY A 34 -7.07 3.35 20.99
N LEU A 35 -5.97 2.67 20.67
CA LEU A 35 -5.91 1.57 19.70
C LEU A 35 -5.59 0.24 20.39
N ALA A 36 -6.47 -0.74 20.27
CA ALA A 36 -6.15 -2.13 20.60
C ALA A 36 -5.55 -2.85 19.39
N VAL A 37 -4.42 -3.53 19.59
CA VAL A 37 -3.80 -4.37 18.56
C VAL A 37 -3.72 -5.81 19.05
N VAL A 38 -4.26 -6.74 18.28
CA VAL A 38 -4.29 -8.18 18.59
C VAL A 38 -3.40 -8.94 17.61
N LEU A 39 -2.51 -9.78 18.11
CA LEU A 39 -1.65 -10.68 17.33
C LEU A 39 -1.84 -12.12 17.80
N VAL A 40 -2.14 -13.03 16.88
CA VAL A 40 -2.25 -14.47 17.17
C VAL A 40 -1.17 -15.22 16.39
N GLY A 41 -0.27 -15.89 17.10
CA GLY A 41 0.86 -16.64 16.56
C GLY A 41 2.08 -15.81 16.16
N ASP A 42 3.16 -16.51 15.84
CA ASP A 42 4.54 -16.00 15.92
C ASP A 42 5.16 -15.63 14.56
N ASN A 43 4.36 -15.07 13.64
CA ASN A 43 4.88 -14.65 12.33
C ASN A 43 5.84 -13.44 12.49
N PRO A 44 7.16 -13.55 12.21
CA PRO A 44 8.12 -12.49 12.51
C PRO A 44 7.88 -11.20 11.71
N ALA A 45 7.29 -11.31 10.51
CA ALA A 45 6.91 -10.14 9.72
C ALA A 45 5.72 -9.38 10.35
N SER A 46 4.78 -10.11 10.96
CA SER A 46 3.66 -9.53 11.69
C SER A 46 4.12 -8.84 12.98
N GLU A 47 5.07 -9.43 13.72
CA GLU A 47 5.62 -8.81 14.94
C GLU A 47 6.23 -7.42 14.68
N VAL A 48 7.08 -7.30 13.65
CA VAL A 48 7.73 -6.02 13.32
C VAL A 48 6.69 -4.98 12.93
N TYR A 49 5.67 -5.38 12.17
CA TYR A 49 4.60 -4.50 11.73
C TYR A 49 3.72 -4.02 12.91
N VAL A 50 3.35 -4.92 13.83
CA VAL A 50 2.59 -4.60 15.05
C VAL A 50 3.40 -3.71 15.99
N ARG A 51 4.68 -4.01 16.23
CA ARG A 51 5.59 -3.18 17.03
C ARG A 51 5.68 -1.75 16.49
N ASN A 52 5.73 -1.60 15.17
CA ASN A 52 5.74 -0.29 14.51
C ASN A 52 4.40 0.46 14.65
N LYS A 53 3.26 -0.24 14.69
CA LYS A 53 1.94 0.36 14.97
C LYS A 53 1.86 0.88 16.41
N ILE A 54 2.20 0.03 17.39
CA ILE A 54 2.21 0.39 18.83
C ILE A 54 3.15 1.58 19.08
N LYS A 55 4.37 1.53 18.53
CA LYS A 55 5.30 2.67 18.60
C LYS A 55 4.72 3.93 17.96
N ALA A 56 4.05 3.83 16.80
CA ALA A 56 3.42 4.99 16.18
C ALA A 56 2.26 5.56 17.01
N CYS A 57 1.52 4.76 17.78
CA CYS A 57 0.54 5.28 18.74
C CYS A 57 1.22 6.10 19.84
N HIS A 58 2.17 5.50 20.55
CA HIS A 58 2.90 6.18 21.63
C HIS A 58 3.65 7.43 21.17
N ASP A 59 4.37 7.37 20.04
CA ASP A 59 5.11 8.50 19.46
C ASP A 59 4.21 9.70 19.08
N ASN A 60 2.89 9.50 18.98
CA ASN A 60 1.91 10.52 18.61
C ASN A 60 0.83 10.76 19.70
N GLY A 61 1.06 10.30 20.93
CA GLY A 61 0.22 10.58 22.10
C GLY A 61 -1.06 9.74 22.24
N LEU A 62 -1.25 8.71 21.40
CA LEU A 62 -2.38 7.79 21.49
C LEU A 62 -2.11 6.73 22.57
N GLY A 63 -3.17 6.33 23.29
CA GLY A 63 -3.13 5.12 24.09
C GLY A 63 -3.08 3.88 23.20
N SER A 64 -2.44 2.81 23.66
CA SER A 64 -2.53 1.52 22.98
C SER A 64 -2.52 0.34 23.93
N SER A 65 -3.29 -0.70 23.62
CA SER A 65 -3.16 -2.04 24.19
C SER A 65 -2.61 -3.00 23.15
N PHE A 66 -1.86 -4.00 23.60
CA PHE A 66 -1.30 -5.04 22.73
C PHE A 66 -1.55 -6.41 23.35
N ASP A 67 -2.44 -7.17 22.71
CA ASP A 67 -2.76 -8.53 23.12
C ASP A 67 -2.01 -9.50 22.19
N ARG A 68 -1.11 -10.31 22.76
CA ARG A 68 -0.38 -11.36 22.04
C ARG A 68 -0.83 -12.73 22.52
N TYR A 69 -1.27 -13.56 21.59
CA TYR A 69 -1.71 -14.92 21.84
C TYR A 69 -0.88 -15.94 21.04
N PRO A 70 -0.74 -17.18 21.53
CA PRO A 70 -0.06 -18.25 20.82
C PRO A 70 -0.83 -18.68 19.57
N ALA A 71 -0.18 -19.45 18.69
CA ALA A 71 -0.72 -19.83 17.39
C ALA A 71 -1.87 -20.87 17.45
N ASP A 72 -2.15 -21.44 18.62
CA ASP A 72 -3.18 -22.44 18.92
C ASP A 72 -4.43 -21.87 19.62
N LEU A 73 -4.47 -20.55 19.89
CA LEU A 73 -5.62 -19.86 20.48
C LEU A 73 -6.95 -20.29 19.80
N PRO A 74 -7.97 -20.73 20.57
CA PRO A 74 -9.28 -21.03 20.01
C PRO A 74 -9.97 -19.80 19.39
N GLU A 75 -10.69 -20.01 18.28
CA GLU A 75 -11.47 -18.95 17.63
C GLU A 75 -12.45 -18.27 18.60
N ALA A 76 -13.09 -19.04 19.49
CA ALA A 76 -14.04 -18.54 20.48
C ALA A 76 -13.40 -17.56 21.49
N GLU A 77 -12.15 -17.81 21.91
CA GLU A 77 -11.43 -16.93 22.84
C GLU A 77 -11.04 -15.60 22.17
N LEU A 78 -10.62 -15.65 20.91
CA LEU A 78 -10.36 -14.44 20.12
C LEU A 78 -11.63 -13.59 19.94
N LEU A 79 -12.76 -14.23 19.64
CA LEU A 79 -14.05 -13.55 19.48
C LEU A 79 -14.52 -12.93 20.80
N ALA A 80 -14.41 -13.65 21.92
CA ALA A 80 -14.71 -13.12 23.26
C ALA A 80 -13.83 -11.89 23.59
N ARG A 81 -12.53 -11.94 23.28
CA ARG A 81 -11.63 -10.79 23.49
C ARG A 81 -12.01 -9.58 22.64
N ILE A 82 -12.40 -9.77 21.38
CA ILE A 82 -12.86 -8.67 20.51
C ILE A 82 -14.15 -8.04 21.08
N ASP A 83 -15.05 -8.86 21.62
CA ASP A 83 -16.29 -8.43 22.25
C ASP A 83 -16.05 -7.63 23.57
N GLU A 84 -14.99 -7.93 24.33
CA GLU A 84 -14.52 -7.07 25.42
C GLU A 84 -14.01 -5.72 24.90
N LEU A 85 -13.14 -5.73 23.88
CA LEU A 85 -12.57 -4.50 23.28
C LEU A 85 -13.64 -3.62 22.63
N ASN A 86 -14.70 -4.20 22.09
CA ASN A 86 -15.88 -3.47 21.59
C ASN A 86 -16.57 -2.68 22.72
N ARG A 87 -16.63 -3.23 23.94
CA ARG A 87 -17.28 -2.56 25.08
C ARG A 87 -16.38 -1.62 25.86
N ASP A 88 -15.05 -1.74 25.77
CA ASP A 88 -14.13 -0.83 26.46
C ASP A 88 -14.23 0.61 25.88
N PRO A 89 -14.69 1.61 26.65
CA PRO A 89 -14.83 2.99 26.17
C PRO A 89 -13.49 3.71 25.95
N ARG A 90 -12.37 3.14 26.41
CA ARG A 90 -11.02 3.67 26.17
C ARG A 90 -10.51 3.25 24.79
N ILE A 91 -11.03 2.16 24.24
CA ILE A 91 -10.65 1.63 22.93
C ILE A 91 -11.56 2.23 21.86
N HIS A 92 -10.95 2.99 20.95
CA HIS A 92 -11.61 3.68 19.85
C HIS A 92 -11.33 3.03 18.50
N GLY A 93 -10.34 2.13 18.45
CA GLY A 93 -10.02 1.33 17.29
C GLY A 93 -9.50 -0.05 17.70
N ILE A 94 -9.85 -1.07 16.93
CA ILE A 94 -9.41 -2.45 17.12
C ILE A 94 -8.74 -2.90 15.82
N LEU A 95 -7.58 -3.53 15.95
CA LEU A 95 -6.85 -4.09 14.83
C LEU A 95 -6.40 -5.51 15.12
N VAL A 96 -6.94 -6.48 14.37
CA VAL A 96 -6.46 -7.87 14.41
C VAL A 96 -5.46 -8.11 13.28
N GLN A 97 -4.24 -8.51 13.63
CA GLN A 97 -3.15 -8.64 12.67
C GLN A 97 -3.28 -9.91 11.81
N LEU A 98 -3.46 -9.72 10.50
CA LEU A 98 -3.54 -10.81 9.52
C LEU A 98 -2.15 -11.19 8.95
N PRO A 99 -1.94 -12.44 8.48
CA PRO A 99 -2.89 -13.56 8.52
C PRO A 99 -2.98 -14.20 9.90
N LEU A 100 -4.17 -14.68 10.25
CA LEU A 100 -4.42 -15.51 11.42
C LEU A 100 -4.01 -16.98 11.17
N PRO A 101 -3.85 -17.80 12.22
CA PRO A 101 -3.77 -19.24 12.12
C PRO A 101 -4.90 -19.86 11.29
N LYS A 102 -4.62 -20.99 10.61
CA LYS A 102 -5.54 -21.60 9.62
C LYS A 102 -6.86 -22.11 10.20
N HIS A 103 -6.93 -22.38 11.50
CA HIS A 103 -8.14 -22.86 12.18
C HIS A 103 -9.07 -21.73 12.63
N ILE A 104 -8.66 -20.46 12.47
CA ILE A 104 -9.45 -19.28 12.81
C ILE A 104 -9.98 -18.64 11.52
N ASP A 105 -11.30 -18.51 11.42
CA ASP A 105 -11.95 -17.81 10.31
C ASP A 105 -11.73 -16.29 10.44
N SER A 106 -10.80 -15.79 9.63
CA SER A 106 -10.50 -14.36 9.57
C SER A 106 -11.70 -13.49 9.18
N HIS A 107 -12.72 -14.03 8.49
CA HIS A 107 -13.93 -13.28 8.17
C HIS A 107 -14.78 -13.05 9.42
N LYS A 108 -15.07 -14.09 10.20
CA LYS A 108 -15.82 -13.95 11.47
C LYS A 108 -15.13 -12.98 12.42
N VAL A 109 -13.80 -13.07 12.51
CA VAL A 109 -12.99 -12.19 13.36
C VAL A 109 -13.07 -10.73 12.95
N ILE A 110 -13.11 -10.43 11.65
CA ILE A 110 -13.30 -9.06 11.14
C ILE A 110 -14.73 -8.57 11.43
N GLU A 111 -15.75 -9.40 11.18
CA GLU A 111 -17.16 -9.07 11.42
C GLU A 111 -17.53 -8.98 12.92
N ALA A 112 -16.67 -9.49 13.81
CA ALA A 112 -16.84 -9.34 15.25
C ALA A 112 -16.37 -7.96 15.76
N ILE A 113 -15.56 -7.23 14.99
CA ILE A 113 -15.12 -5.88 15.36
C ILE A 113 -16.27 -4.89 15.08
N ALA A 114 -16.68 -4.10 16.07
CA ALA A 114 -17.71 -3.08 15.86
C ALA A 114 -17.34 -2.15 14.69
N PRO A 115 -18.25 -1.84 13.73
CA PRO A 115 -17.95 -1.02 12.56
C PRO A 115 -17.29 0.33 12.87
N GLU A 116 -17.71 0.94 13.97
CA GLU A 116 -17.21 2.20 14.53
C GLU A 116 -15.84 2.09 15.24
N LYS A 117 -15.29 0.88 15.38
CA LYS A 117 -13.92 0.60 15.85
C LYS A 117 -13.04 -0.14 14.83
N ASP A 118 -13.56 -0.54 13.67
CA ASP A 118 -12.82 -1.20 12.59
C ASP A 118 -11.91 -0.21 11.82
N VAL A 119 -10.79 0.18 12.46
CA VAL A 119 -9.85 1.16 11.91
C VAL A 119 -9.10 0.70 10.66
N ASP A 120 -9.07 -0.61 10.37
CA ASP A 120 -8.52 -1.14 9.12
C ASP A 120 -9.55 -1.11 7.96
N GLY A 121 -10.83 -0.89 8.26
CA GLY A 121 -11.93 -0.67 7.31
C GLY A 121 -12.38 -1.92 6.56
N PHE A 122 -12.23 -3.11 7.16
CA PHE A 122 -12.51 -4.39 6.51
C PHE A 122 -13.88 -5.00 6.83
N HIS A 123 -14.57 -4.51 7.85
CA HIS A 123 -15.93 -4.93 8.21
C HIS A 123 -16.90 -4.67 7.04
N VAL A 124 -17.82 -5.59 6.77
CA VAL A 124 -18.74 -5.51 5.62
C VAL A 124 -19.58 -4.23 5.65
N ALA A 125 -20.00 -3.77 6.83
CA ALA A 125 -20.64 -2.46 6.99
C ALA A 125 -19.77 -1.28 6.49
N ASN A 126 -18.47 -1.23 6.81
CA ASN A 126 -17.55 -0.20 6.29
C ASN A 126 -17.33 -0.35 4.77
N ALA A 127 -17.24 -1.58 4.26
CA ALA A 127 -17.12 -1.84 2.83
C ALA A 127 -18.38 -1.45 2.04
N GLY A 128 -19.58 -1.68 2.61
CA GLY A 128 -20.86 -1.26 2.06
C GLY A 128 -21.05 0.26 2.11
N ALA A 129 -20.70 0.88 3.24
CA ALA A 129 -20.71 2.33 3.41
C ALA A 129 -19.75 3.04 2.42
N LEU A 130 -18.58 2.47 2.14
CA LEU A 130 -17.70 2.93 1.06
C LEU A 130 -18.36 2.79 -0.32
N MET A 131 -19.04 1.68 -0.60
CA MET A 131 -19.73 1.46 -1.87
C MET A 131 -20.88 2.46 -2.10
N THR A 132 -21.53 2.95 -1.04
CA THR A 132 -22.60 3.96 -1.10
C THR A 132 -22.11 5.40 -0.92
N GLY A 133 -20.79 5.63 -0.84
CA GLY A 133 -20.21 6.97 -0.71
C GLY A 133 -20.37 7.61 0.68
N GLN A 134 -20.67 6.83 1.71
CA GLN A 134 -20.81 7.25 3.11
C GLN A 134 -19.85 6.53 4.08
N PRO A 135 -18.56 6.31 3.74
CA PRO A 135 -17.66 5.49 4.58
C PRO A 135 -17.34 6.14 5.93
N LEU A 136 -17.50 5.35 7.01
CA LEU A 136 -16.97 5.67 8.33
C LEU A 136 -15.45 5.44 8.34
N PHE A 137 -15.00 4.18 8.28
CA PHE A 137 -13.60 3.87 7.99
C PHE A 137 -13.38 3.52 6.51
N ARG A 138 -12.24 3.96 5.97
CA ARG A 138 -11.77 3.64 4.62
C ARG A 138 -10.55 2.71 4.73
N PRO A 139 -10.47 1.60 3.98
CA PRO A 139 -9.33 0.70 3.99
C PRO A 139 -7.97 1.40 3.94
N CYS A 140 -7.13 1.14 4.95
CA CYS A 140 -5.89 1.87 5.22
C CYS A 140 -4.97 2.04 3.99
N THR A 141 -4.66 0.94 3.28
CA THR A 141 -3.75 0.98 2.13
C THR A 141 -4.33 1.78 0.95
N PRO A 142 -5.56 1.50 0.45
CA PRO A 142 -6.23 2.36 -0.54
C PRO A 142 -6.32 3.84 -0.14
N TYR A 143 -6.68 4.15 1.10
CA TYR A 143 -6.80 5.54 1.54
C TYR A 143 -5.44 6.24 1.62
N GLY A 144 -4.39 5.54 2.04
CA GLY A 144 -3.01 6.02 1.95
C GLY A 144 -2.56 6.33 0.52
N VAL A 145 -2.98 5.51 -0.46
CA VAL A 145 -2.75 5.80 -1.90
C VAL A 145 -3.49 7.07 -2.32
N MET A 146 -4.74 7.28 -1.90
CA MET A 146 -5.46 8.53 -2.19
C MET A 146 -4.77 9.75 -1.56
N LYS A 147 -4.27 9.65 -0.32
CA LYS A 147 -3.47 10.73 0.30
C LYS A 147 -2.18 11.03 -0.47
N MET A 148 -1.50 9.99 -0.98
CA MET A 148 -0.31 10.17 -1.83
C MET A 148 -0.64 10.81 -3.18
N LEU A 149 -1.78 10.48 -3.80
CA LEU A 149 -2.22 11.11 -5.06
C LEU A 149 -2.59 12.59 -4.83
N ALA A 150 -3.32 12.90 -3.75
CA ALA A 150 -3.71 14.26 -3.38
C ALA A 150 -2.50 15.14 -3.04
N ALA A 151 -1.57 14.66 -2.20
CA ALA A 151 -0.37 15.41 -1.80
C ALA A 151 0.62 15.67 -2.97
N TYR A 152 0.43 15.03 -4.11
CA TYR A 152 1.20 15.23 -5.34
C TYR A 152 0.36 15.85 -6.47
N GLU A 153 -0.84 16.35 -6.14
CA GLU A 153 -1.76 17.06 -7.03
C GLU A 153 -2.05 16.30 -8.33
N ILE A 154 -2.18 14.97 -8.23
CA ILE A 154 -2.48 14.11 -9.36
C ILE A 154 -3.98 14.26 -9.70
N PRO A 155 -4.35 14.76 -10.90
CA PRO A 155 -5.75 14.91 -11.27
C PRO A 155 -6.40 13.53 -11.46
N LEU A 156 -7.54 13.32 -10.79
CA LEU A 156 -8.32 12.08 -10.85
C LEU A 156 -9.66 12.25 -11.58
N GLN A 157 -10.26 13.44 -11.54
CA GLN A 157 -11.50 13.74 -12.26
C GLN A 157 -11.33 13.50 -13.77
N GLY A 158 -12.13 12.59 -14.33
CA GLY A 158 -12.06 12.20 -15.75
C GLY A 158 -10.85 11.34 -16.14
N ALA A 159 -9.95 11.00 -15.20
CA ALA A 159 -8.75 10.22 -15.48
C ALA A 159 -9.09 8.73 -15.72
N ASN A 160 -8.35 8.07 -16.61
CA ASN A 160 -8.45 6.63 -16.81
C ASN A 160 -7.58 5.89 -15.79
N ALA A 161 -8.20 5.36 -14.73
CA ALA A 161 -7.50 4.64 -13.67
C ALA A 161 -7.58 3.12 -13.85
N VAL A 162 -6.45 2.42 -13.76
CA VAL A 162 -6.38 0.95 -13.83
C VAL A 162 -5.87 0.38 -12.50
N VAL A 163 -6.72 -0.40 -11.83
CA VAL A 163 -6.33 -1.14 -10.62
C VAL A 163 -5.99 -2.59 -11.01
N ILE A 164 -4.76 -3.04 -10.77
CA ILE A 164 -4.31 -4.41 -11.02
C ILE A 164 -4.34 -5.20 -9.72
N GLY A 165 -5.44 -5.92 -9.49
CA GLY A 165 -5.72 -6.65 -8.26
C GLY A 165 -7.16 -6.41 -7.83
N ARG A 166 -7.81 -7.45 -7.28
CA ARG A 166 -9.23 -7.42 -6.88
C ARG A 166 -9.49 -8.00 -5.49
N SER A 167 -8.50 -7.92 -4.61
CA SER A 167 -8.65 -8.29 -3.20
C SER A 167 -9.68 -7.41 -2.50
N ASN A 168 -10.38 -7.95 -1.50
CA ASN A 168 -11.33 -7.18 -0.70
C ASN A 168 -10.63 -6.06 0.10
N ILE A 169 -9.40 -6.29 0.56
CA ILE A 169 -8.64 -5.35 1.41
C ILE A 169 -7.87 -4.25 0.67
N VAL A 170 -7.68 -4.36 -0.67
CA VAL A 170 -6.96 -3.32 -1.45
C VAL A 170 -7.61 -3.10 -2.82
N GLY A 171 -7.69 -4.14 -3.66
CA GLY A 171 -8.04 -3.96 -5.07
C GLY A 171 -9.43 -3.37 -5.31
N LYS A 172 -10.46 -3.94 -4.67
CA LYS A 172 -11.84 -3.43 -4.76
C LYS A 172 -12.01 -2.03 -4.14
N PRO A 173 -11.63 -1.79 -2.86
CA PRO A 173 -11.78 -0.46 -2.25
C PRO A 173 -10.94 0.63 -2.92
N MET A 174 -9.76 0.30 -3.47
CA MET A 174 -9.00 1.26 -4.28
C MET A 174 -9.78 1.70 -5.52
N ALA A 175 -10.47 0.77 -6.19
CA ALA A 175 -11.31 1.11 -7.34
C ALA A 175 -12.50 1.98 -6.96
N LEU A 176 -13.15 1.72 -5.82
CA LEU A 176 -14.23 2.56 -5.29
C LEU A 176 -13.76 3.97 -4.93
N LEU A 177 -12.62 4.11 -4.24
CA LEU A 177 -12.07 5.43 -3.89
C LEU A 177 -11.62 6.25 -5.12
N LEU A 178 -11.13 5.59 -6.17
CA LEU A 178 -10.81 6.26 -7.44
C LEU A 178 -12.07 6.71 -8.18
N LEU A 179 -13.15 5.92 -8.10
CA LEU A 179 -14.46 6.27 -8.65
C LEU A 179 -15.11 7.43 -7.88
N GLU A 180 -15.03 7.43 -6.54
CA GLU A 180 -15.44 8.53 -5.65
C GLU A 180 -14.71 9.83 -6.00
N ALA A 181 -13.42 9.74 -6.38
CA ALA A 181 -12.61 10.86 -6.87
C ALA A 181 -12.81 11.19 -8.37
N GLY A 182 -13.86 10.67 -9.00
CA GLY A 182 -14.28 11.03 -10.36
C GLY A 182 -13.49 10.39 -11.51
N ALA A 183 -12.70 9.34 -11.25
CA ALA A 183 -11.96 8.62 -12.28
C ALA A 183 -12.84 7.57 -13.00
N THR A 184 -12.56 7.31 -14.27
CA THR A 184 -13.05 6.12 -14.99
C THR A 184 -12.18 4.94 -14.62
N VAL A 185 -12.73 3.92 -13.93
CA VAL A 185 -11.93 2.85 -13.32
C VAL A 185 -12.07 1.50 -14.04
N THR A 186 -10.94 0.90 -14.40
CA THR A 186 -10.85 -0.49 -14.89
C THR A 186 -10.16 -1.39 -13.87
N ILE A 187 -10.83 -2.46 -13.43
CA ILE A 187 -10.27 -3.46 -12.50
C ILE A 187 -9.70 -4.66 -13.26
N CYS A 188 -8.38 -4.80 -13.26
CA CYS A 188 -7.65 -5.91 -13.83
C CYS A 188 -7.32 -6.99 -12.79
N HIS A 189 -7.16 -8.24 -13.21
CA HIS A 189 -6.77 -9.37 -12.36
C HIS A 189 -6.08 -10.49 -13.14
N SER A 190 -5.74 -11.60 -12.47
CA SER A 190 -5.04 -12.77 -13.04
C SER A 190 -5.78 -13.54 -14.16
N LYS A 191 -6.96 -13.08 -14.58
CA LYS A 191 -7.71 -13.63 -15.73
C LYS A 191 -8.03 -12.57 -16.81
N THR A 192 -7.50 -11.35 -16.66
CA THR A 192 -7.67 -10.26 -17.64
C THR A 192 -6.85 -10.58 -18.91
N ARG A 193 -7.52 -10.60 -20.07
CA ARG A 193 -6.88 -10.74 -21.38
C ARG A 193 -6.20 -9.41 -21.74
N ASP A 194 -5.02 -9.46 -22.36
CA ASP A 194 -4.12 -8.32 -22.62
C ASP A 194 -4.14 -7.22 -21.53
N LEU A 195 -3.61 -7.55 -20.35
CA LEU A 195 -3.34 -6.57 -19.28
C LEU A 195 -2.55 -5.33 -19.78
N ALA A 196 -1.74 -5.49 -20.84
CA ALA A 196 -0.99 -4.41 -21.40
C ALA A 196 -1.87 -3.45 -22.24
N ALA A 197 -3.01 -3.88 -22.79
CA ALA A 197 -3.98 -2.96 -23.41
C ALA A 197 -4.52 -1.98 -22.38
N HIS A 198 -5.12 -2.47 -21.29
CA HIS A 198 -5.68 -1.63 -20.24
C HIS A 198 -4.64 -0.64 -19.68
N THR A 199 -3.44 -1.13 -19.34
CA THR A 199 -2.37 -0.29 -18.77
C THR A 199 -1.67 0.63 -19.77
N ARG A 200 -1.88 0.49 -21.09
CA ARG A 200 -1.32 1.41 -22.11
C ARG A 200 -2.07 2.73 -22.19
N HIS A 201 -3.34 2.75 -21.80
CA HIS A 201 -4.25 3.91 -21.88
C HIS A 201 -4.57 4.53 -20.50
N ALA A 202 -3.89 4.08 -19.44
CA ALA A 202 -4.17 4.51 -18.08
C ALA A 202 -3.37 5.76 -17.68
N ASP A 203 -4.06 6.78 -17.19
CA ASP A 203 -3.49 7.98 -16.57
C ASP A 203 -2.99 7.69 -15.14
N VAL A 204 -3.59 6.70 -14.47
CA VAL A 204 -3.21 6.23 -13.13
C VAL A 204 -3.22 4.70 -13.11
N VAL A 205 -2.18 4.06 -12.56
CA VAL A 205 -2.14 2.61 -12.36
C VAL A 205 -1.86 2.29 -10.88
N VAL A 206 -2.67 1.43 -10.27
CA VAL A 206 -2.40 0.92 -8.92
C VAL A 206 -2.22 -0.60 -8.96
N ALA A 207 -1.02 -1.10 -8.69
CA ALA A 207 -0.71 -2.53 -8.76
C ALA A 207 -0.80 -3.20 -7.38
N ALA A 208 -2.00 -3.64 -7.02
CA ALA A 208 -2.32 -4.39 -5.80
C ALA A 208 -2.12 -5.92 -5.95
N THR A 209 -1.05 -6.35 -6.64
CA THR A 209 -0.69 -7.77 -6.75
C THR A 209 0.28 -8.16 -5.64
N GLY A 210 -0.06 -9.16 -4.83
CA GLY A 210 0.78 -9.64 -3.74
C GLY A 210 2.15 -10.20 -4.18
N PRO A 211 3.00 -10.60 -3.22
CA PRO A 211 4.28 -11.25 -3.51
C PRO A 211 4.07 -12.48 -4.41
N ALA A 212 5.01 -12.70 -5.32
CA ALA A 212 4.96 -13.89 -6.16
C ALA A 212 5.28 -15.09 -5.25
N GLN A 213 4.33 -16.01 -5.11
CA GLN A 213 4.58 -17.24 -4.37
C GLN A 213 5.74 -17.98 -5.03
N HIS A 214 6.84 -18.14 -4.28
CA HIS A 214 7.85 -19.14 -4.62
C HIS A 214 7.17 -20.48 -4.41
N SER A 215 6.99 -21.24 -5.50
CA SER A 215 6.70 -22.65 -5.39
C SER A 215 8.01 -23.33 -4.96
N ASP A 216 8.17 -23.58 -3.67
CA ASP A 216 9.14 -24.58 -3.22
C ASP A 216 8.77 -25.94 -3.84
N GLY A 217 9.79 -26.73 -4.12
CA GLY A 217 9.68 -27.93 -4.93
C GLY A 217 8.97 -29.08 -4.22
N GLY A 218 7.65 -29.18 -4.40
CA GLY A 218 6.90 -30.43 -4.15
C GLY A 218 7.02 -31.37 -5.34
N ASN A 219 7.70 -32.51 -5.16
CA ASN A 219 7.76 -33.58 -6.15
C ASN A 219 6.37 -34.25 -6.29
N GLY A 220 5.79 -34.31 -7.49
CA GLY A 220 4.44 -34.86 -7.68
C GLY A 220 3.81 -34.61 -9.06
N GLN A 221 4.06 -35.55 -9.98
CA GLN A 221 3.35 -35.81 -11.26
C GLN A 221 2.98 -34.63 -12.19
N ALA A 222 3.58 -34.63 -13.39
CA ALA A 222 3.40 -33.63 -14.42
C ALA A 222 2.06 -33.76 -15.20
N GLY A 223 1.00 -33.11 -14.72
CA GLY A 223 -0.18 -32.81 -15.52
C GLY A 223 0.11 -31.74 -16.59
N ARG A 224 -0.09 -32.07 -17.88
CA ARG A 224 0.22 -31.18 -19.02
C ARG A 224 -0.69 -29.93 -19.07
N GLY A 225 -0.28 -28.84 -18.42
CA GLY A 225 -0.99 -27.54 -18.50
C GLY A 225 -0.31 -26.32 -17.84
N GLY A 226 0.92 -26.45 -17.34
CA GLY A 226 1.50 -25.49 -16.39
C GLY A 226 2.20 -24.24 -16.97
N ASP A 227 2.62 -24.24 -18.23
CA ASP A 227 3.69 -23.33 -18.67
C ASP A 227 3.26 -21.86 -18.91
N ARG A 228 2.06 -21.64 -19.46
CA ARG A 228 1.55 -20.27 -19.74
C ARG A 228 1.46 -19.40 -18.47
N ARG A 229 1.10 -19.99 -17.32
CA ARG A 229 0.96 -19.26 -16.03
C ARG A 229 2.28 -18.69 -15.51
N ARG A 230 3.40 -19.40 -15.72
CA ARG A 230 4.75 -18.95 -15.32
C ARG A 230 5.24 -17.80 -16.19
N HIS A 231 4.93 -17.83 -17.49
CA HIS A 231 5.35 -16.79 -18.42
C HIS A 231 4.60 -15.46 -18.26
N GLU A 232 3.29 -15.47 -18.02
CA GLU A 232 2.49 -14.24 -17.94
C GLU A 232 2.80 -13.42 -16.67
N SER A 233 2.88 -14.06 -15.49
CA SER A 233 3.30 -13.42 -14.23
C SER A 233 4.68 -12.73 -14.34
N ARG A 234 5.64 -13.40 -15.00
CA ARG A 234 6.96 -12.82 -15.29
C ARG A 234 6.88 -11.70 -16.33
N ARG A 235 6.03 -11.80 -17.35
CA ARG A 235 5.79 -10.74 -18.36
C ARG A 235 5.17 -9.50 -17.75
N SER A 236 4.20 -9.60 -16.83
CA SER A 236 3.63 -8.44 -16.11
C SER A 236 4.71 -7.64 -15.38
N ARG A 237 5.63 -8.31 -14.68
CA ARG A 237 6.77 -7.66 -14.00
C ARG A 237 7.85 -7.17 -14.96
N GLN A 238 8.13 -7.87 -16.06
CA GLN A 238 9.09 -7.42 -17.07
C GLN A 238 8.59 -6.20 -17.87
N ALA A 239 7.29 -6.13 -18.19
CA ALA A 239 6.67 -4.97 -18.85
C ALA A 239 6.84 -3.68 -18.04
N VAL A 240 6.70 -3.77 -16.71
CA VAL A 240 6.94 -2.68 -15.77
C VAL A 240 8.45 -2.36 -15.65
N ARG A 241 9.32 -3.37 -15.55
CA ARG A 241 10.77 -3.15 -15.36
C ARG A 241 11.51 -2.65 -16.61
N ARG A 242 11.30 -3.24 -17.80
CA ARG A 242 12.21 -3.11 -18.97
C ARG A 242 12.14 -1.80 -19.78
N ARG A 243 11.29 -0.82 -19.46
CA ARG A 243 11.27 0.45 -20.22
C ARG A 243 12.54 1.30 -19.99
N ARG A 244 13.52 1.19 -20.88
CA ARG A 244 14.25 2.31 -21.49
C ARG A 244 13.64 2.50 -22.88
N PHE A 245 13.25 3.72 -23.26
CA PHE A 245 12.70 4.01 -24.59
C PHE A 245 13.29 5.32 -25.12
N ARG A 246 13.90 5.26 -26.31
CA ARG A 246 14.21 6.45 -27.12
C ARG A 246 12.89 7.02 -27.64
N GLY A 247 12.71 8.34 -27.53
CA GLY A 247 11.52 9.01 -28.06
C GLY A 247 11.65 9.28 -29.55
N ARG A 248 10.59 9.03 -30.32
CA ARG A 248 10.42 9.55 -31.68
C ARG A 248 9.77 10.93 -31.54
N GLN A 249 10.40 11.97 -32.09
CA GLN A 249 9.85 13.33 -32.02
C GLN A 249 8.62 13.46 -32.92
N GLY A 250 7.63 14.24 -32.46
CA GLY A 250 6.49 14.72 -33.24
C GLY A 250 6.47 16.24 -33.14
N SER A 251 6.19 16.90 -34.26
CA SER A 251 6.36 18.35 -34.50
C SER A 251 5.55 19.26 -33.56
N GLY A 252 6.21 20.28 -33.01
CA GLY A 252 5.60 21.40 -32.28
C GLY A 252 6.55 22.61 -32.29
N ARG A 253 6.07 23.76 -32.76
CA ARG A 253 6.81 24.92 -33.32
C ARG A 253 7.89 25.57 -32.42
N LEU A 254 8.82 26.23 -33.11
CA LEU A 254 9.91 27.07 -32.59
C LEU A 254 9.47 28.17 -31.60
N TYR A 255 10.37 28.50 -30.68
CA TYR A 255 10.76 29.89 -30.41
C TYR A 255 12.30 29.98 -30.32
N HIS A 256 12.87 31.06 -30.86
CA HIS A 256 14.32 31.25 -31.00
C HIS A 256 14.73 32.62 -30.44
N ALA A 257 15.55 32.63 -29.39
CA ALA A 257 16.42 33.72 -28.92
C ALA A 257 17.31 33.14 -27.80
N GLY A 258 18.57 33.51 -27.59
CA GLY A 258 19.49 34.38 -28.33
C GLY A 258 20.91 34.11 -27.80
N ALA A 259 21.94 34.40 -28.59
CA ALA A 259 23.32 33.96 -28.34
C ALA A 259 23.96 34.40 -27.00
N GLY A 260 24.82 33.54 -26.43
CA GLY A 260 25.74 33.88 -25.34
C GLY A 260 26.91 32.88 -25.27
N ARG A 261 28.12 33.28 -25.70
CA ARG A 261 29.34 32.45 -25.68
C ARG A 261 30.16 32.72 -24.42
N ARG A 262 30.76 31.69 -23.80
CA ARG A 262 32.23 31.50 -23.60
C ARG A 262 32.51 30.25 -22.72
N ARG A 263 33.78 29.85 -22.67
CA ARG A 263 34.34 28.62 -22.04
C ARG A 263 35.33 29.04 -20.89
N PRO A 264 36.25 28.18 -20.39
CA PRO A 264 36.12 26.88 -19.69
C PRO A 264 36.91 26.91 -18.33
N ASP A 265 37.39 25.74 -17.88
CA ASP A 265 38.48 25.49 -16.90
C ASP A 265 38.08 25.62 -15.40
N ASP A 266 38.59 24.83 -14.43
CA ASP A 266 39.84 24.06 -14.32
C ASP A 266 39.72 22.65 -13.66
N HIS A 267 40.82 21.89 -13.76
CA HIS A 267 41.36 20.69 -13.04
C HIS A 267 40.71 20.18 -11.70
N HIS A 268 40.85 18.91 -11.24
CA HIS A 268 42.01 18.00 -11.28
C HIS A 268 41.69 16.48 -11.06
N ASP A 269 42.65 15.63 -11.47
CA ASP A 269 42.91 14.19 -11.19
C ASP A 269 43.15 13.82 -9.70
N ALA A 270 43.27 12.56 -9.20
CA ALA A 270 42.95 11.20 -9.68
C ALA A 270 43.02 10.13 -8.54
N ALA A 271 42.45 8.93 -8.81
CA ALA A 271 42.82 7.56 -8.37
C ALA A 271 43.14 7.15 -6.90
N GLY A 272 42.64 5.97 -6.48
CA GLY A 272 43.13 5.21 -5.30
C GLY A 272 42.19 4.09 -4.79
N GLN A 273 42.72 2.91 -4.42
CA GLN A 273 41.97 1.67 -4.05
C GLN A 273 42.52 1.09 -2.72
N HIS A 274 41.91 0.13 -1.98
CA HIS A 274 40.82 -0.85 -2.20
C HIS A 274 39.90 -0.94 -0.93
N ASP A 275 38.66 -1.44 -0.98
CA ASP A 275 38.22 -2.79 -0.50
C ASP A 275 39.04 -3.33 0.70
N ARG A 276 38.52 -3.68 1.90
CA ARG A 276 37.23 -4.30 2.35
C ARG A 276 36.70 -3.58 3.63
N SER A 277 35.74 -4.02 4.48
CA SER A 277 34.91 -5.24 4.59
C SER A 277 33.55 -4.98 5.29
N ARG A 278 32.59 -5.91 5.14
CA ARG A 278 31.35 -6.10 5.95
C ARG A 278 30.42 -4.90 6.20
N ARG A 279 29.48 -4.66 5.26
CA ARG A 279 28.16 -4.07 5.59
C ARG A 279 27.04 -5.10 5.47
N ALA A 280 26.22 -5.20 6.52
CA ALA A 280 25.02 -6.02 6.53
C ALA A 280 24.02 -5.54 5.44
N ARG A 281 23.48 -6.48 4.66
CA ARG A 281 22.45 -6.18 3.65
C ARG A 281 21.09 -6.02 4.33
N SER A 282 20.74 -4.78 4.68
CA SER A 282 19.33 -4.45 4.95
C SER A 282 18.53 -4.50 3.65
N GLY A 283 17.48 -5.34 3.63
CA GLY A 283 16.58 -5.48 2.49
C GLY A 283 15.70 -4.24 2.32
N ARG A 284 16.19 -3.23 1.59
CA ARG A 284 15.40 -2.05 1.20
C ARG A 284 14.63 -2.33 -0.10
N GLU A 285 13.34 -2.66 0.01
CA GLU A 285 12.47 -2.63 -1.17
C GLU A 285 12.27 -1.18 -1.64
N ARG A 286 12.49 -0.93 -2.94
CA ARG A 286 12.36 0.40 -3.56
C ARG A 286 11.15 0.42 -4.49
N ILE A 287 10.11 1.16 -4.11
CA ILE A 287 9.01 1.53 -5.02
C ILE A 287 9.58 2.50 -6.06
N THR A 288 9.46 2.18 -7.35
CA THR A 288 10.02 2.99 -8.45
C THR A 288 8.95 3.35 -9.48
N LEU A 289 8.64 4.64 -9.58
CA LEU A 289 7.68 5.18 -10.54
C LEU A 289 8.33 5.40 -11.92
N LYS A 290 7.54 5.29 -13.00
CA LYS A 290 7.96 5.63 -14.38
C LYS A 290 6.89 6.44 -15.11
N ARG A 291 7.00 7.76 -15.03
CA ARG A 291 6.18 8.73 -15.77
C ARG A 291 6.42 8.62 -17.29
N LYS A 292 5.39 8.25 -18.05
CA LYS A 292 5.06 8.98 -19.29
C LYS A 292 3.96 10.00 -18.93
N ALA A 293 3.48 10.82 -19.86
CA ALA A 293 2.31 11.68 -19.58
C ALA A 293 1.14 10.81 -19.10
N GLY A 294 0.59 11.08 -17.92
CA GLY A 294 -0.34 10.21 -17.19
C GLY A 294 0.28 8.86 -16.81
N GLY A 295 0.63 8.64 -15.53
CA GLY A 295 1.02 7.29 -15.11
C GLY A 295 1.74 7.20 -13.76
N VAL A 296 0.97 7.08 -12.68
CA VAL A 296 1.46 6.65 -11.36
C VAL A 296 1.44 5.10 -11.29
N VAL A 297 2.34 4.47 -10.51
CA VAL A 297 2.40 3.01 -10.28
C VAL A 297 2.83 2.71 -8.84
N PHE A 298 1.90 2.28 -7.98
CA PHE A 298 2.21 1.75 -6.64
C PHE A 298 2.25 0.21 -6.62
N ALA A 299 3.08 -0.38 -5.76
CA ALA A 299 3.07 -1.81 -5.46
C ALA A 299 3.68 -2.10 -4.07
N GLY A 300 3.02 -2.96 -3.29
CA GLY A 300 3.48 -3.43 -1.97
C GLY A 300 2.60 -2.98 -0.79
N LYS A 301 2.43 -3.85 0.20
CA LYS A 301 1.85 -3.52 1.52
C LYS A 301 2.91 -2.83 2.38
#